data_AF-A0A7J3UZY3-F1
#
_entry.id   AF-A0A7J3UZY3-F1
#
_cell.length_a   1.000
_cell.length_b   1.000
_cell.length_c   1.000
_cell.angle_alpha   90.00
_cell.angle_beta   90.00
_cell.angle_gamma   90.00
#
_symmetry.space_group_name_H-M   'P 1'
#
loop_
_entity.id
_entity.type
_entity.pdbx_description
1 polymer ?
#
loop_
_entity_poly.entity_id
_entity_poly.type
_entity_poly.pdbx_seq_one_letter_code
_entity_poly.pdbx_strand_id
1 'polypeptide(L)'
;MPILYARFFLNGGDLYSKAKEVASSLNYAVASEDPGKGYIHLHKKDSGRTAHLHLYIGSGKDRGIAVEVRPGDEGLYMDYARQFIDGLKKAVG
;
A
#
# COMPACT_ATOMS: atom_id res chain seq x y z
N MET A 1 14.08 4.42 -5.97
CA MET A 1 12.93 3.51 -6.15
C MET A 1 11.70 4.38 -6.35
N PRO A 2 10.79 4.03 -7.27
CA PRO A 2 9.63 4.86 -7.52
C PRO A 2 8.67 4.81 -6.31
N ILE A 3 8.16 5.99 -5.95
CA ILE A 3 7.22 6.17 -4.83
C ILE A 3 5.95 6.80 -5.37
N LEU A 4 4.81 6.21 -5.06
CA LEU A 4 3.49 6.77 -5.30
C LEU A 4 2.94 7.34 -3.99
N TYR A 5 2.64 8.63 -3.98
CA TYR A 5 2.04 9.30 -2.83
C TYR A 5 0.56 9.59 -3.09
N ALA A 6 -0.29 9.36 -2.09
CA ALA A 6 -1.69 9.74 -2.11
C ALA A 6 -2.13 10.25 -0.75
N ARG A 7 -3.15 11.13 -0.74
CA ARG A 7 -3.72 11.71 0.46
C ARG A 7 -5.22 11.40 0.56
N PHE A 8 -5.68 11.17 1.78
CA PHE A 8 -7.06 10.76 2.07
C PHE A 8 -7.72 11.66 3.12
N PHE A 9 -9.02 11.45 3.36
CA PHE A 9 -9.76 12.17 4.40
C PHE A 9 -9.72 11.48 5.77
N LEU A 10 -9.37 10.19 5.81
CA LEU A 10 -9.19 9.42 7.04
C LEU A 10 -7.93 9.84 7.80
N ASN A 11 -7.95 9.67 9.13
CA ASN A 11 -6.74 9.78 9.95
C ASN A 11 -5.81 8.57 9.70
N GLY A 12 -4.56 8.66 10.16
CA GLY A 12 -3.55 7.63 9.92
C GLY A 12 -3.92 6.23 10.42
N GLY A 13 -4.60 6.11 11.57
CA GLY A 13 -4.98 4.82 12.15
C GLY A 13 -6.09 4.12 11.35
N ASP A 14 -7.11 4.89 10.95
CA ASP A 14 -8.19 4.40 10.10
C ASP A 14 -7.67 4.04 8.70
N LEU A 15 -6.77 4.86 8.17
CA LEU A 15 -6.10 4.62 6.89
C LEU A 15 -5.24 3.35 6.92
N TYR A 16 -4.55 3.09 8.03
CA TYR A 16 -3.78 1.87 8.25
C TYR A 16 -4.67 0.62 8.24
N SER A 17 -5.76 0.67 9.00
CA SER A 17 -6.72 -0.44 9.07
C SER A 17 -7.33 -0.70 7.69
N LYS A 18 -7.73 0.36 6.98
CA LYS A 18 -8.31 0.24 5.64
C LYS A 18 -7.30 -0.25 4.60
N ALA A 19 -6.03 0.16 4.69
CA ALA A 19 -4.98 -0.32 3.81
C ALA A 19 -4.81 -1.85 3.93
N LYS A 20 -4.97 -2.42 5.13
CA LYS A 20 -4.94 -3.88 5.34
C LYS A 20 -6.16 -4.59 4.73
N GLU A 21 -7.35 -4.01 4.87
CA GLU A 21 -8.57 -4.53 4.22
C GLU A 21 -8.41 -4.56 2.70
N VAL A 22 -7.93 -3.47 2.11
CA VAL A 22 -7.71 -3.35 0.66
C VAL A 22 -6.63 -4.31 0.19
N ALA A 23 -5.53 -4.44 0.94
CA ALA A 23 -4.48 -5.41 0.65
C ALA A 23 -5.05 -6.84 0.54
N SER A 24 -5.86 -7.25 1.51
CA SER A 24 -6.51 -8.56 1.49
C SER A 24 -7.46 -8.71 0.29
N SER A 25 -8.29 -7.70 0.00
CA SER A 25 -9.23 -7.72 -1.14
C SER A 25 -8.54 -7.83 -2.51
N LEU A 26 -7.32 -7.30 -2.62
CA LEU A 26 -6.53 -7.33 -3.85
C LEU A 26 -5.55 -8.52 -3.90
N ASN A 27 -5.71 -9.51 -3.02
CA ASN A 27 -4.87 -10.71 -2.91
C ASN A 27 -3.39 -10.42 -2.60
N TYR A 28 -3.12 -9.38 -1.81
CA TYR A 28 -1.80 -9.19 -1.20
C TYR A 28 -1.73 -9.94 0.13
N ALA A 29 -0.56 -10.52 0.41
CA ALA A 29 -0.19 -11.04 1.71
C ALA A 29 0.66 -9.99 2.46
N VAL A 30 0.45 -9.84 3.77
CA VAL A 30 1.32 -9.03 4.63
C VAL A 30 2.56 -9.87 4.96
N ALA A 31 3.72 -9.42 4.48
CA ALA A 31 5.00 -10.07 4.76
C ALA A 31 5.61 -9.59 6.09
N SER A 32 5.45 -8.31 6.41
CA SER A 32 5.81 -7.73 7.70
C SER A 32 5.05 -6.42 7.92
N GLU A 33 4.89 -6.01 9.18
CA GLU A 33 4.28 -4.73 9.53
C GLU A 33 4.91 -4.14 10.79
N ASP A 34 4.95 -2.80 10.85
CA ASP A 34 5.33 -2.02 12.04
C ASP A 34 4.28 -0.93 12.24
N PRO A 35 3.22 -1.21 13.04
CA PRO A 35 2.13 -0.26 13.28
C PRO A 35 2.61 1.05 13.92
N GLY A 36 3.67 1.00 14.74
CA GLY A 36 4.22 2.18 15.41
C GLY A 36 4.84 3.19 14.43
N LYS A 37 5.29 2.70 13.27
CA LYS A 37 5.84 3.51 12.17
C LYS A 37 4.87 3.67 10.98
N GLY A 38 3.66 3.13 11.09
CA GLY A 38 2.70 3.12 9.97
C GLY A 38 3.19 2.32 8.76
N TYR A 39 3.99 1.28 8.97
CA TYR A 39 4.64 0.52 7.89
C TYR A 39 3.96 -0.82 7.61
N ILE A 40 3.75 -1.14 6.33
CA ILE A 40 3.24 -2.45 5.88
C ILE A 40 4.03 -2.91 4.64
N HIS A 41 4.61 -4.10 4.71
CA HIS A 41 5.21 -4.78 3.55
C HIS A 41 4.22 -5.78 2.97
N LEU A 42 3.84 -5.59 1.72
CA LEU A 42 2.90 -6.42 0.99
C LEU A 42 3.58 -7.21 -0.13
N HIS A 43 3.21 -8.47 -0.26
CA HIS A 43 3.59 -9.35 -1.37
C HIS A 43 2.36 -9.73 -2.19
N LYS A 44 2.49 -9.73 -3.52
CA LYS A 44 1.50 -10.32 -4.42
C LYS A 44 2.19 -11.24 -5.39
N LYS A 45 1.68 -12.47 -5.50
CA LYS A 45 2.14 -13.42 -6.53
C LYS A 45 1.38 -13.15 -7.81
N ASP A 46 2.11 -12.99 -8.90
CA ASP A 46 1.55 -12.87 -10.24
C ASP A 46 2.50 -13.53 -11.26
N SER A 47 1.98 -14.44 -12.07
CA SER A 47 2.69 -15.06 -13.20
C SER A 47 4.11 -15.56 -12.87
N GLY A 48 4.28 -16.18 -11.69
CA GLY A 48 5.57 -16.71 -11.21
C GLY A 48 6.51 -15.68 -10.58
N ARG A 49 6.09 -14.42 -10.49
CA ARG A 49 6.83 -13.31 -9.85
C ARG A 49 6.16 -12.89 -8.55
N THR A 50 6.93 -12.25 -7.68
CA THR A 50 6.41 -11.63 -6.45
C THR A 50 6.60 -10.12 -6.55
N ALA A 51 5.48 -9.39 -6.58
CA ALA A 51 5.49 -7.93 -6.46
C ALA A 51 5.59 -7.55 -4.99
N HIS A 52 6.44 -6.57 -4.70
CA HIS A 52 6.72 -6.09 -3.35
C HIS A 52 6.32 -4.61 -3.24
N LEU A 53 5.32 -4.33 -2.41
CA LEU A 53 4.89 -2.97 -2.09
C LEU A 53 5.21 -2.66 -0.63
N HIS A 54 5.88 -1.55 -0.40
CA HIS A 54 6.14 -1.01 0.93
C HIS A 54 5.21 0.19 1.13
N LEU A 55 4.32 0.08 2.10
CA LEU A 55 3.40 1.16 2.47
C LEU A 55 3.97 1.89 3.68
N TYR A 56 3.97 3.22 3.60
CA TYR A 56 4.25 4.12 4.71
C TYR A 56 3.06 5.04 4.90
N ILE A 57 2.39 4.89 6.03
CA ILE A 57 1.14 5.56 6.36
C ILE A 57 1.45 6.62 7.41
N GLY A 58 1.03 7.85 7.13
CA GLY A 58 1.19 8.97 8.04
C GLY A 58 0.53 8.70 9.39
N SER A 59 1.10 9.23 10.47
CA SER A 59 0.58 9.06 11.83
C SER A 59 -0.22 10.28 12.31
N GLY A 60 -1.06 10.08 13.32
CA GLY A 60 -1.86 11.15 13.93
C GLY A 60 -2.80 11.83 12.94
N LYS A 61 -2.56 13.12 12.68
CA LYS A 61 -3.35 13.93 11.73
C LYS A 61 -2.86 13.83 10.28
N ASP A 62 -1.72 13.17 10.04
CA ASP A 62 -1.27 12.90 8.68
C ASP A 62 -2.20 11.87 8.04
N ARG A 63 -2.57 12.15 6.79
CA ARG A 63 -3.54 11.39 6.00
C ARG A 63 -2.94 10.89 4.70
N GLY A 64 -1.60 10.88 4.64
CA GLY A 64 -0.82 10.41 3.52
C GLY A 64 -0.57 8.91 3.58
N ILE A 65 -0.48 8.30 2.40
CA ILE A 65 0.20 7.04 2.20
C ILE A 65 1.27 7.24 1.13
N ALA A 66 2.46 6.69 1.36
CA ALA A 66 3.49 6.51 0.36
C ALA A 66 3.62 5.02 0.06
N VAL A 67 3.63 4.67 -1.22
CA VAL A 67 3.79 3.31 -1.72
C VAL A 67 5.12 3.26 -2.46
N GLU A 68 6.11 2.64 -1.85
CA GLU A 68 7.39 2.36 -2.48
C GLU A 68 7.33 0.99 -3.17
N VAL A 69 7.76 0.97 -4.43
CA VAL A 69 7.81 -0.25 -5.25
C VAL A 69 9.25 -0.75 -5.30
N ARG A 70 9.48 -1.99 -4.86
CA ARG A 70 10.83 -2.59 -4.89
C ARG A 70 11.19 -3.07 -6.31
N PRO A 71 12.48 -2.99 -6.70
CA PRO A 71 12.92 -3.27 -8.06
C PRO A 71 12.81 -4.75 -8.44
N GLY A 72 12.59 -5.00 -9.73
CA GLY A 72 12.51 -6.33 -10.34
C GLY A 72 11.67 -6.36 -11.62
N ASP A 73 10.72 -5.42 -11.76
CA ASP A 73 9.90 -5.17 -12.96
C ASP A 73 9.09 -3.87 -12.77
N GLU A 74 9.75 -2.72 -12.93
CA GLU A 74 9.24 -1.43 -12.43
C GLU A 74 7.90 -1.01 -13.07
N GLY A 75 7.66 -1.32 -14.35
CA GLY A 75 6.40 -1.00 -15.02
C GLY A 75 5.20 -1.76 -14.44
N LEU A 76 5.31 -3.09 -14.38
CA LEU A 76 4.28 -3.97 -13.82
C LEU A 76 3.97 -3.64 -12.35
N TYR A 77 5.02 -3.37 -11.57
CA TYR A 77 4.85 -3.13 -10.14
C TYR A 77 4.30 -1.74 -9.82
N MET A 78 4.51 -0.76 -10.70
CA MET A 78 3.86 0.54 -10.60
C MET A 78 2.36 0.47 -10.88
N ASP A 79 1.92 -0.42 -11.79
CA ASP A 79 0.49 -0.67 -12.00
C ASP A 79 -0.16 -1.32 -10.79
N TYR A 80 0.56 -2.20 -10.07
CA TYR A 80 0.11 -2.73 -8.78
C TYR A 80 -0.03 -1.66 -7.71
N ALA A 81 0.92 -0.75 -7.60
CA ALA A 81 0.82 0.36 -6.66
C ALA A 81 -0.33 1.32 -7.02
N ARG A 82 -0.57 1.60 -8.31
CA ARG A 82 -1.74 2.38 -8.77
C ARG A 82 -3.05 1.66 -8.44
N GLN A 83 -3.16 0.38 -8.77
CA GLN A 83 -4.32 -0.45 -8.45
C GLN A 83 -4.62 -0.43 -6.94
N PHE A 84 -3.58 -0.50 -6.11
CA PHE A 84 -3.71 -0.42 -4.67
C PHE A 84 -4.27 0.93 -4.22
N ILE A 85 -3.69 2.04 -4.69
CA ILE A 85 -4.17 3.39 -4.37
C ILE A 85 -5.61 3.60 -4.82
N ASP A 86 -5.98 3.13 -6.00
CA ASP A 86 -7.35 3.28 -6.53
C ASP A 86 -8.34 2.41 -5.76
N GLY A 87 -7.94 1.20 -5.34
CA GLY A 87 -8.73 0.37 -4.43
C GLY A 87 -8.95 1.07 -3.09
N LEU A 88 -7.91 1.71 -2.56
CA LEU A 88 -8.00 2.47 -1.31
C LEU A 88 -8.91 3.68 -1.45
N LYS A 89 -8.80 4.46 -2.54
CA LYS A 89 -9.72 5.58 -2.84
C LYS A 89 -11.17 5.15 -2.93
N LYS A 90 -11.47 3.98 -3.53
CA LYS A 90 -12.84 3.45 -3.60
C LYS A 90 -13.37 3.01 -2.25
N ALA A 91 -12.51 2.55 -1.36
CA ALA A 91 -12.91 2.03 -0.06
C ALA A 91 -13.06 3.12 1.03
N VAL A 92 -12.56 4.34 0.76
CA VAL A 92 -12.60 5.50 1.69
C VAL A 92 -13.32 6.72 1.12
N GLY A 93 -13.67 6.68 -0.18
CA GLY A 93 -14.37 7.75 -0.90
C GLY A 93 -15.86 7.75 -0.63
#